data_AF-A0A7C6FCS7-F1
#
_entry.id   AF-A0A7C6FCS7-F1
#
_cell.length_a   1.000
_cell.length_b   1.000
_cell.length_c   1.000
_cell.angle_alpha   90.00
_cell.angle_beta   90.00
_cell.angle_gamma   90.00
#
_symmetry.space_group_name_H-M   'P 1'
#
loop_
_entity.id
_entity.type
_entity.pdbx_description
1 polymer ?
#
loop_
_entity_poly.entity_id
_entity_poly.type
_entity_poly.pdbx_seq_one_letter_code
_entity_poly.pdbx_strand_id
1 'polypeptide(L)'
;TYQVDMAAFGLDVLGEDNVKVVAGYFGALCIFAGAVLRPFGGNIADRIGGVKALYFFFGMVALLVIITATVPLPFFAAIFVLFLIMANLGMANGAVFQLVPQRFGKDIGIMTGIVGAAGGLGGTLLIQTLGWSKGTFDGYGAGFMIFAAVVLIAIMGISLVKTRWRTTWGVQAGGKI
;
A
#
# COMPACT_ATOMS: atom_id res chain seq x y z
N THR A 1 8.30 22.86 6.64
CA THR A 1 9.78 22.80 6.64
C THR A 1 10.35 21.97 5.48
N TYR A 2 9.70 20.89 5.02
CA TYR A 2 10.20 20.09 3.87
C TYR A 2 10.24 20.80 2.50
N GLN A 3 9.45 21.86 2.29
CA GLN A 3 9.46 22.59 1.02
C GLN A 3 10.82 23.23 0.71
N VAL A 4 11.58 23.62 1.73
CA VAL A 4 12.86 24.30 1.55
C VAL A 4 13.94 23.30 1.10
N ASP A 5 14.00 22.12 1.73
CA ASP A 5 14.92 21.05 1.33
C ASP A 5 14.55 20.44 -0.04
N MET A 6 13.26 20.35 -0.34
CA MET A 6 12.74 19.84 -1.61
C MET A 6 12.96 20.83 -2.76
N ALA A 7 12.86 22.14 -2.48
CA ALA A 7 13.25 23.19 -3.43
C ALA A 7 14.76 23.22 -3.66
N ALA A 8 15.56 23.10 -2.59
CA ALA A 8 17.02 23.06 -2.68
C ALA A 8 17.50 21.86 -3.49
N PHE A 9 16.99 20.65 -3.23
CA PHE A 9 17.33 19.46 -4.02
C PHE A 9 16.81 19.53 -5.47
N GLY A 10 15.63 20.11 -5.67
CA GLY A 10 15.06 20.35 -7.00
C GLY A 10 15.92 21.27 -7.86
N LEU A 11 16.46 22.34 -7.25
CA LEU A 11 17.37 23.28 -7.89
C LEU A 11 18.75 22.69 -8.16
N ASP A 12 19.33 21.97 -7.19
CA ASP A 12 20.73 21.50 -7.27
C ASP A 12 20.90 20.25 -8.15
N VAL A 13 19.89 19.38 -8.22
CA VAL A 13 19.99 18.07 -8.91
C VAL A 13 19.11 17.99 -10.16
N LEU A 14 17.91 18.57 -10.11
CA LEU A 14 16.91 18.46 -11.19
C LEU A 14 16.84 19.73 -12.07
N GLY A 15 17.42 20.85 -11.64
CA GLY A 15 17.37 22.13 -12.35
C GLY A 15 15.95 22.74 -12.42
N GLU A 16 15.06 22.38 -11.49
CA GLU A 16 13.64 22.75 -11.50
C GLU A 16 13.26 23.57 -10.26
N ASP A 17 12.78 24.80 -10.47
CA ASP A 17 12.32 25.73 -9.41
C ASP A 17 11.01 25.29 -8.75
N ASN A 18 10.19 24.48 -9.44
CA ASN A 18 8.83 24.19 -9.00
C ASN A 18 8.76 22.98 -8.06
N VAL A 19 8.63 23.26 -6.76
CA VAL A 19 8.53 22.24 -5.70
C VAL A 19 7.42 21.20 -5.94
N LYS A 20 6.34 21.57 -6.64
CA LYS A 20 5.26 20.62 -6.97
C LYS A 20 5.68 19.58 -8.01
N VAL A 21 6.51 19.97 -8.97
CA VAL A 21 7.04 19.09 -10.02
C VAL A 21 8.06 18.13 -9.42
N VAL A 22 8.95 18.64 -8.56
CA VAL A 22 9.92 17.84 -7.82
C VAL A 22 9.22 16.79 -6.94
N ALA A 23 8.15 17.17 -6.21
CA ALA A 23 7.33 16.22 -5.48
C ALA A 23 6.67 15.17 -6.39
N GLY A 24 6.28 15.55 -7.60
CA GLY A 24 5.79 14.64 -8.64
C GLY A 24 6.83 13.59 -9.04
N TYR A 25 8.10 14.00 -9.25
CA TYR A 25 9.18 13.07 -9.58
C TYR A 25 9.46 12.04 -8.48
N PHE A 26 9.50 12.47 -7.22
CA PHE A 26 9.64 11.55 -6.09
C PHE A 26 8.45 10.59 -5.99
N GLY A 27 7.23 11.09 -6.18
CA GLY A 27 6.02 10.25 -6.24
C GLY A 27 6.08 9.22 -7.37
N ALA A 28 6.49 9.63 -8.57
CA ALA A 28 6.65 8.75 -9.72
C ALA A 28 7.71 7.67 -9.45
N LEU A 29 8.85 8.02 -8.84
CA LEU A 29 9.90 7.08 -8.47
C LEU A 29 9.40 6.05 -7.44
N CYS A 30 8.64 6.48 -6.43
CA CYS A 30 8.04 5.57 -5.45
C CYS A 30 7.03 4.61 -6.09
N ILE A 31 6.17 5.10 -6.99
CA ILE A 31 5.19 4.28 -7.70
C ILE A 31 5.88 3.30 -8.63
N PHE A 32 6.92 3.73 -9.34
CA PHE A 32 7.72 2.89 -10.22
C PHE A 32 8.36 1.74 -9.45
N ALA A 33 9.00 2.03 -8.31
CA ALA A 33 9.57 0.98 -7.46
C ALA A 33 8.51 0.01 -6.94
N GLY A 34 7.35 0.52 -6.50
CA GLY A 34 6.21 -0.32 -6.12
C GLY A 34 5.74 -1.23 -7.25
N ALA A 35 5.75 -0.77 -8.51
CA ALA A 35 5.38 -1.57 -9.67
C ALA A 35 6.42 -2.67 -9.96
N VAL A 36 7.71 -2.36 -9.91
CA VAL A 36 8.81 -3.33 -10.10
C VAL A 36 8.83 -4.39 -9.00
N LEU A 37 8.37 -4.06 -7.79
CA LEU A 37 8.33 -5.01 -6.67
C LEU A 37 7.10 -5.93 -6.65
N ARG A 38 6.11 -5.73 -7.53
CA ARG A 38 4.91 -6.60 -7.62
C ARG A 38 5.23 -8.09 -7.85
N PRO A 39 6.12 -8.47 -8.78
CA PRO A 39 6.47 -9.87 -9.01
C PRO A 39 7.15 -10.50 -7.79
N PHE A 40 7.93 -9.73 -7.05
CA PHE A 40 8.57 -10.18 -5.80
C PHE A 40 7.52 -10.45 -4.71
N GLY A 41 6.54 -9.55 -4.55
CA GLY A 41 5.43 -9.76 -3.63
C GLY A 41 4.60 -11.00 -3.96
N GLY A 42 4.37 -11.26 -5.25
CA GLY A 42 3.78 -12.50 -5.74
C GLY A 42 4.62 -13.73 -5.35
N ASN A 43 5.88 -13.79 -5.77
CA ASN A 43 6.75 -14.94 -5.46
C ASN A 43 6.84 -15.25 -3.95
N ILE A 44 6.77 -14.23 -3.08
CA ILE A 44 6.69 -14.40 -1.62
C ILE A 44 5.34 -15.01 -1.20
N ALA A 45 4.23 -14.56 -1.79
CA ALA A 45 2.90 -15.10 -1.56
C ALA A 45 2.77 -16.56 -1.99
N ASP A 46 3.39 -16.96 -3.10
CA ASP A 46 3.43 -18.35 -3.56
C ASP A 46 4.21 -19.27 -2.59
N ARG A 47 5.26 -18.76 -1.93
CA ARG A 47 6.11 -19.56 -1.03
C ARG A 47 5.61 -19.66 0.40
N ILE A 48 5.10 -18.56 0.96
CA ILE A 48 4.72 -18.47 2.39
C ILE A 48 3.20 -18.65 2.59
N GLY A 49 2.43 -18.62 1.50
CA GLY A 49 0.97 -18.61 1.50
C GLY A 49 0.47 -17.17 1.47
N GLY A 50 -0.35 -16.84 0.48
CA GLY A 50 -0.66 -15.43 0.18
C GLY A 50 -1.37 -14.69 1.32
N VAL A 51 -2.14 -15.37 2.18
CA VAL A 51 -2.76 -14.73 3.36
C VAL A 51 -1.72 -14.29 4.38
N LYS A 52 -0.68 -15.11 4.65
CA LYS A 52 0.42 -14.74 5.56
C LYS A 52 1.25 -13.60 4.99
N ALA A 53 1.53 -13.63 3.68
CA ALA A 53 2.24 -12.55 2.99
C ALA A 53 1.48 -11.21 3.08
N LEU A 54 0.15 -11.23 2.86
CA LEU A 54 -0.69 -10.04 2.99
C LEU A 54 -0.67 -9.43 4.39
N TYR A 55 -0.72 -10.28 5.42
CA TYR A 55 -0.58 -9.83 6.80
C TYR A 55 0.75 -9.14 7.07
N PHE A 56 1.84 -9.70 6.55
CA PHE A 56 3.17 -9.14 6.71
C PHE A 56 3.28 -7.76 6.02
N PHE A 57 2.85 -7.66 4.75
CA PHE A 57 2.92 -6.41 4.00
C PHE A 57 2.02 -5.32 4.58
N PHE A 58 0.76 -5.64 4.92
CA PHE A 58 -0.13 -4.66 5.54
C PHE A 58 0.31 -4.29 6.96
N GLY A 59 0.89 -5.23 7.72
CA GLY A 59 1.49 -4.94 9.03
C GLY A 59 2.67 -3.96 8.92
N MET A 60 3.56 -4.17 7.95
CA MET A 60 4.66 -3.23 7.67
C MET A 60 4.13 -1.86 7.25
N VAL A 61 3.14 -1.80 6.34
CA VAL A 61 2.53 -0.52 5.93
C VAL A 61 1.90 0.19 7.12
N ALA A 62 1.14 -0.50 7.97
CA ALA A 62 0.52 0.10 9.15
C ALA A 62 1.56 0.73 10.08
N LEU A 63 2.65 0.00 10.38
CA LEU A 63 3.74 0.51 11.22
C LEU A 63 4.42 1.74 10.61
N LEU A 64 4.77 1.68 9.32
CA LEU A 64 5.44 2.78 8.63
C LEU A 64 4.55 4.04 8.56
N VAL A 65 3.26 3.87 8.33
CA VAL A 65 2.29 4.98 8.30
C VAL A 65 2.11 5.59 9.68
N ILE A 66 2.02 4.78 10.75
CA ILE A 66 1.94 5.26 12.13
C ILE A 66 3.20 6.04 12.52
N ILE A 67 4.39 5.53 12.16
CA ILE A 67 5.66 6.24 12.38
C ILE A 67 5.64 7.59 11.67
N THR A 68 5.20 7.62 10.41
CA THR A 68 5.11 8.86 9.62
C THR A 68 4.08 9.84 10.20
N ALA A 69 3.02 9.34 10.84
CA ALA A 69 1.99 10.17 11.46
C ALA A 69 2.39 10.72 12.84
N THR A 70 3.26 10.02 13.58
CA THR A 70 3.60 10.34 14.98
C THR A 70 4.95 11.03 15.15
N VAL A 71 5.90 10.79 14.25
CA VAL A 71 7.28 11.31 14.36
C VAL A 71 7.57 12.29 13.22
N PRO A 72 8.03 13.52 13.50
CA PRO A 72 8.54 14.42 12.48
C PRO A 72 9.90 13.89 11.98
N LEU A 73 9.88 13.19 10.85
CA LEU A 73 11.08 12.61 10.22
C LEU A 73 11.84 13.65 9.39
N PRO A 74 13.18 13.63 9.30
CA PRO A 74 13.91 14.47 8.35
C PRO A 74 13.55 14.14 6.89
N PHE A 75 13.73 15.08 5.96
CA PHE A 75 13.26 14.98 4.57
C PHE A 75 13.64 13.68 3.86
N PHE A 76 14.91 13.29 3.91
CA PHE A 76 15.41 12.04 3.32
C PHE A 76 14.78 10.79 3.97
N ALA A 77 14.56 10.81 5.29
CA ALA A 77 13.92 9.69 5.98
C ALA A 77 12.43 9.59 5.62
N ALA A 78 11.73 10.72 5.44
CA ALA A 78 10.34 10.73 5.01
C ALA A 78 10.16 10.15 3.60
N ILE A 79 11.04 10.51 2.65
CA ILE A 79 11.04 9.92 1.29
C ILE A 79 11.33 8.42 1.36
N PHE A 80 12.32 8.01 2.15
CA PHE A 80 12.66 6.60 2.28
C PHE A 80 11.51 5.77 2.88
N VAL A 81 10.84 6.30 3.90
CA VAL A 81 9.66 5.64 4.50
C VAL A 81 8.49 5.59 3.52
N LEU A 82 8.22 6.66 2.76
CA LEU A 82 7.21 6.68 1.70
C LEU A 82 7.52 5.65 0.60
N PHE A 83 8.78 5.53 0.21
CA PHE A 83 9.24 4.52 -0.73
C PHE A 83 8.99 3.11 -0.20
N LEU A 84 9.32 2.84 1.07
CA LEU A 84 9.03 1.57 1.73
C LEU A 84 7.52 1.27 1.81
N ILE A 85 6.69 2.28 2.08
CA ILE A 85 5.23 2.13 2.09
C ILE A 85 4.75 1.71 0.69
N MET A 86 5.18 2.41 -0.37
CA MET A 86 4.79 2.08 -1.74
C MET A 86 5.34 0.74 -2.23
N ALA A 87 6.54 0.37 -1.82
CA ALA A 87 7.14 -0.93 -2.06
C ALA A 87 6.28 -2.06 -1.46
N ASN A 88 5.90 -1.95 -0.18
CA ASN A 88 5.07 -2.94 0.50
C ASN A 88 3.64 -2.98 -0.08
N LEU A 89 3.07 -1.84 -0.44
CA LEU A 89 1.75 -1.77 -1.09
C LEU A 89 1.78 -2.43 -2.47
N GLY A 90 2.85 -2.23 -3.23
CA GLY A 90 3.11 -2.91 -4.51
C GLY A 90 3.22 -4.42 -4.35
N MET A 91 3.99 -4.89 -3.37
CA MET A 91 4.11 -6.31 -3.05
C MET A 91 2.78 -6.93 -2.60
N ALA A 92 2.01 -6.23 -1.76
CA ALA A 92 0.68 -6.65 -1.35
C ALA A 92 -0.26 -6.83 -2.55
N ASN A 93 -0.22 -5.91 -3.52
CA ASN A 93 -1.02 -6.02 -4.74
C ASN A 93 -0.63 -7.26 -5.57
N GLY A 94 0.67 -7.52 -5.72
CA GLY A 94 1.18 -8.73 -6.38
C GLY A 94 0.70 -10.02 -5.69
N ALA A 95 0.70 -10.03 -4.36
CA ALA A 95 0.20 -11.15 -3.57
C ALA A 95 -1.33 -11.37 -3.74
N VAL A 96 -2.14 -10.30 -3.77
CA VAL A 96 -3.59 -10.41 -4.04
C VAL A 96 -3.84 -11.02 -5.42
N PHE A 97 -3.17 -10.53 -6.46
CA PHE A 97 -3.40 -11.01 -7.82
C PHE A 97 -2.98 -12.45 -8.06
N GLN A 98 -2.10 -13.02 -7.23
CA GLN A 98 -1.80 -14.45 -7.27
C GLN A 98 -2.76 -15.32 -6.44
N LEU A 99 -3.31 -14.79 -5.34
CA LEU A 99 -4.32 -15.49 -4.54
C LEU A 99 -5.62 -15.70 -5.32
N VAL A 100 -6.02 -14.73 -6.15
CA VAL A 100 -7.26 -14.76 -6.94
C VAL A 100 -7.35 -15.98 -7.89
N PRO A 101 -6.38 -16.24 -8.79
CA PRO A 101 -6.43 -17.38 -9.70
C PRO A 101 -6.35 -18.73 -9.01
N GLN A 102 -5.58 -18.84 -7.92
CA GLN A 102 -5.52 -20.09 -7.13
C GLN A 102 -6.88 -20.44 -6.51
N ARG A 103 -7.70 -19.43 -6.22
CA ARG A 103 -9.00 -19.63 -5.56
C ARG A 103 -10.16 -19.77 -6.53
N PHE A 104 -10.17 -18.98 -7.59
CA PHE A 104 -11.29 -18.86 -8.52
C PHE A 104 -10.87 -19.14 -9.96
N GLY A 105 -10.05 -20.18 -10.17
CA GLY A 105 -9.50 -20.51 -11.49
C GLY A 105 -10.56 -20.70 -12.58
N LYS A 106 -11.78 -21.11 -12.22
CA LYS A 106 -12.90 -21.27 -13.16
C LYS A 106 -13.46 -19.93 -13.68
N ASP A 107 -13.36 -18.85 -12.90
CA ASP A 107 -13.94 -17.53 -13.19
C ASP A 107 -12.91 -16.40 -12.98
N ILE A 108 -11.66 -16.66 -13.38
CA ILE A 108 -10.52 -15.76 -13.13
C ILE A 108 -10.78 -14.34 -13.65
N GLY A 109 -11.33 -14.19 -14.86
CA GLY A 109 -11.55 -12.90 -15.50
C GLY A 109 -12.56 -12.03 -14.74
N ILE A 110 -13.65 -12.63 -14.25
CA ILE A 110 -14.69 -11.93 -13.48
C ILE A 110 -14.11 -11.49 -12.13
N MET A 111 -13.38 -12.38 -11.45
CA MET A 111 -12.80 -12.07 -10.15
C MET A 111 -11.72 -10.99 -10.22
N THR A 112 -10.85 -11.03 -11.23
CA THR A 112 -9.87 -9.95 -11.45
C THR A 112 -10.53 -8.64 -11.81
N GLY A 113 -11.65 -8.67 -12.55
CA GLY A 113 -12.44 -7.47 -12.89
C GLY A 113 -13.07 -6.83 -11.65
N ILE A 114 -13.69 -7.61 -10.77
CA ILE A 114 -14.28 -7.12 -9.52
C ILE A 114 -13.20 -6.54 -8.60
N VAL A 115 -12.06 -7.23 -8.45
CA VAL A 115 -10.93 -6.75 -7.65
C VAL A 115 -10.36 -5.45 -8.23
N GLY A 116 -10.24 -5.36 -9.56
CA GLY A 116 -9.81 -4.14 -10.25
C GLY A 116 -10.76 -2.97 -10.01
N ALA A 117 -12.07 -3.19 -10.13
CA ALA A 117 -13.10 -2.18 -9.87
C ALA A 117 -13.07 -1.70 -8.41
N ALA A 118 -12.99 -2.63 -7.46
CA ALA A 118 -12.86 -2.31 -6.03
C ALA A 118 -11.57 -1.52 -5.73
N GLY A 119 -10.45 -1.89 -6.36
CA GLY A 119 -9.18 -1.16 -6.25
C GLY A 119 -9.25 0.25 -6.82
N GLY A 120 -9.91 0.43 -7.97
CA GLY A 120 -10.13 1.75 -8.59
C GLY A 120 -10.99 2.66 -7.72
N LEU A 121 -12.11 2.14 -7.21
CA LEU A 121 -12.99 2.88 -6.29
C LEU A 121 -12.31 3.20 -4.96
N GLY A 122 -11.58 2.23 -4.39
CA GLY A 122 -10.82 2.45 -3.16
C GLY A 122 -9.75 3.53 -3.33
N GLY A 123 -9.01 3.50 -4.45
CA GLY A 123 -7.98 4.49 -4.76
C GLY A 123 -8.54 5.91 -4.91
N THR A 124 -9.66 6.08 -5.61
CA THR A 124 -10.27 7.41 -5.79
C THR A 124 -10.84 7.95 -4.47
N LEU A 125 -11.49 7.10 -3.66
CA LEU A 125 -11.97 7.48 -2.33
C LEU A 125 -10.82 7.90 -1.40
N LEU A 126 -9.68 7.21 -1.45
CA LEU A 126 -8.49 7.57 -0.68
C LEU A 126 -7.89 8.90 -1.12
N ILE A 127 -7.80 9.17 -2.43
CA ILE A 127 -7.29 10.46 -2.93
C ILE A 127 -8.21 11.60 -2.52
N GLN A 128 -9.53 11.41 -2.59
CA GLN A 128 -10.51 12.41 -2.18
C GLN A 128 -10.44 12.70 -0.67
N THR A 129 -10.33 11.66 0.16
CA THR A 129 -10.20 11.83 1.63
C THR A 129 -8.89 12.49 2.02
N LEU A 130 -7.77 12.18 1.35
CA LEU A 130 -6.49 12.88 1.55
C LEU A 130 -6.56 14.35 1.10
N GLY A 131 -7.21 14.63 -0.03
CA GLY A 131 -7.44 15.98 -0.54
C GLY A 131 -8.29 16.83 0.42
N TRP A 132 -9.36 16.25 0.95
CA TRP A 132 -10.21 16.88 1.94
C TRP A 132 -9.48 17.11 3.27
N SER A 133 -8.70 16.12 3.73
CA SER A 133 -7.88 16.25 4.94
C SER A 133 -6.87 17.40 4.84
N LYS A 134 -6.25 17.60 3.67
CA LYS A 134 -5.33 18.72 3.44
C LYS A 134 -6.04 20.07 3.48
N GLY A 135 -7.29 20.13 3.01
CA GLY A 135 -8.09 21.37 2.99
C GLY A 135 -8.63 21.78 4.36
N THR A 136 -8.89 20.83 5.27
CA THR A 136 -9.54 21.11 6.56
C THR A 136 -8.59 21.18 7.76
N PHE A 137 -7.47 20.44 7.74
CA PHE A 137 -6.61 20.28 8.92
C PHE A 137 -5.23 20.95 8.82
N ASP A 138 -4.95 21.66 7.72
CA ASP A 138 -3.66 22.34 7.42
C ASP A 138 -2.40 21.45 7.56
N GLY A 139 -2.60 20.13 7.58
CA GLY A 139 -1.57 19.14 7.87
C GLY A 139 -1.89 17.75 7.30
N TYR A 140 -0.84 17.02 6.94
CA TYR A 140 -0.95 15.69 6.33
C TYR A 140 -1.16 14.55 7.35
N GLY A 141 -1.00 14.83 8.65
CA GLY A 141 -1.11 13.82 9.72
C GLY A 141 -2.48 13.17 9.81
N ALA A 142 -3.56 13.95 9.67
CA ALA A 142 -4.93 13.43 9.66
C ALA A 142 -5.18 12.47 8.47
N GLY A 143 -4.61 12.78 7.31
CA GLY A 143 -4.66 11.92 6.12
C GLY A 143 -3.95 10.58 6.32
N PHE A 144 -2.75 10.60 6.93
CA PHE A 144 -2.04 9.38 7.28
C PHE A 144 -2.76 8.54 8.35
N MET A 145 -3.44 9.17 9.31
CA MET A 145 -4.26 8.45 10.30
C MET A 145 -5.47 7.76 9.66
N ILE A 146 -6.15 8.41 8.72
CA ILE A 146 -7.24 7.77 7.95
C ILE A 146 -6.69 6.59 7.15
N PHE A 147 -5.53 6.75 6.51
CA PHE A 147 -4.88 5.67 5.79
C PHE A 147 -4.50 4.49 6.70
N ALA A 148 -3.95 4.77 7.89
CA ALA A 148 -3.68 3.75 8.90
C ALA A 148 -4.96 3.02 9.34
N ALA A 149 -6.05 3.74 9.58
CA ALA A 149 -7.34 3.14 9.94
C ALA A 149 -7.86 2.20 8.83
N VAL A 150 -7.75 2.59 7.56
CA VAL A 150 -8.14 1.75 6.43
C VAL A 150 -7.28 0.48 6.34
N VAL A 151 -5.96 0.61 6.55
CA VAL A 151 -5.06 -0.57 6.58
C VAL A 151 -5.40 -1.50 7.74
N LEU A 152 -5.73 -0.96 8.93
CA LEU A 152 -6.18 -1.77 10.07
C LEU A 152 -7.50 -2.49 9.78
N ILE A 153 -8.46 -1.82 9.12
CA ILE A 153 -9.71 -2.44 8.67
C ILE A 153 -9.40 -3.58 7.67
N ALA A 154 -8.46 -3.38 6.74
CA ALA A 154 -8.04 -4.43 5.81
C ALA A 154 -7.44 -5.65 6.55
N ILE A 155 -6.55 -5.42 7.53
CA ILE A 155 -5.99 -6.48 8.40
C ILE A 155 -7.11 -7.22 9.15
N MET A 156 -8.09 -6.49 9.69
CA MET A 156 -9.23 -7.08 10.40
C MET A 156 -10.11 -7.92 9.46
N GLY A 157 -10.37 -7.42 8.25
CA GLY A 157 -11.09 -8.16 7.20
C GLY A 157 -10.39 -9.48 6.85
N ILE A 158 -9.07 -9.46 6.67
CA ILE A 158 -8.28 -10.66 6.42
C ILE A 158 -8.37 -11.62 7.63
N SER A 159 -8.43 -11.11 8.87
CA SER A 159 -8.58 -11.92 10.09
C SER A 159 -9.90 -12.67 10.16
N LEU A 160 -10.99 -11.98 9.83
CA LEU A 160 -12.33 -12.57 9.80
C LEU A 160 -12.43 -13.63 8.71
N VAL A 161 -11.86 -13.35 7.53
CA VAL A 161 -11.82 -14.30 6.41
C VAL A 161 -10.95 -15.51 6.76
N LYS A 162 -9.78 -15.33 7.37
CA LYS A 162 -8.92 -16.43 7.86
C LYS A 162 -9.64 -17.31 8.87
N THR A 163 -10.41 -16.71 9.80
CA THR A 163 -11.17 -17.45 10.81
C THR A 163 -12.30 -18.27 10.18
N ARG A 164 -13.08 -17.66 9.27
CA ARG A 164 -14.11 -18.36 8.48
C ARG A 164 -13.52 -19.49 7.64
N TRP A 165 -12.38 -19.25 7.00
CA TRP A 165 -11.74 -20.22 6.12
C TRP A 165 -11.12 -21.37 6.92
N ARG A 166 -10.59 -21.16 8.13
CA ARG A 166 -10.21 -22.29 9.01
C ARG A 166 -11.41 -23.16 9.39
N THR A 167 -12.58 -22.55 9.63
CA THR A 167 -13.77 -23.31 10.06
C THR A 167 -14.44 -24.12 8.95
N THR A 168 -14.36 -23.70 7.68
CA THR A 168 -14.95 -24.48 6.57
C THR A 168 -13.97 -25.47 5.94
N TRP A 169 -12.65 -25.23 6.07
CA TRP A 169 -11.63 -25.99 5.34
C TRP A 169 -10.88 -27.03 6.19
N GLY A 170 -11.02 -26.99 7.53
CA GLY A 170 -10.49 -28.03 8.42
C GLY A 170 -11.03 -29.44 8.15
N VAL A 171 -12.07 -29.57 7.30
CA VAL A 171 -12.69 -30.85 6.94
C VAL A 171 -12.30 -31.33 5.53
N GLN A 172 -11.82 -30.48 4.62
CA GLN A 172 -11.76 -30.84 3.19
C GLN A 172 -10.43 -30.67 2.45
N ALA A 173 -9.41 -29.99 2.97
CA ALA A 173 -8.16 -29.90 2.21
C ALA A 173 -6.92 -29.86 3.10
N GLY A 174 -6.14 -30.95 3.05
CA GLY A 174 -4.76 -31.04 3.53
C GLY A 174 -3.77 -30.15 2.77
N GLY A 175 -4.13 -28.89 2.51
CA GLY A 175 -3.24 -27.87 1.98
C GLY A 175 -2.45 -27.24 3.10
N LYS A 176 -1.11 -27.30 3.01
CA LYS A 176 -0.20 -26.72 4.00
C LYS A 176 -0.48 -25.22 4.19
N ILE A 177 -0.60 -24.86 5.46
CA ILE A 177 -0.90 -23.52 5.99
C ILE A 177 0.34 -22.64 6.00
#